data_AF-A0AAX0KXZ4-F1
#
_entry.id   AF-A0AAX0KXZ4-F1
#
_cell.length_a   1.000
_cell.length_b   1.000
_cell.length_c   1.000
_cell.angle_alpha   90.00
_cell.angle_beta   90.00
_cell.angle_gamma   90.00
#
_symmetry.space_group_name_H-M   'P 1'
#
loop_
_entity.id
_entity.type
_entity.pdbx_description
1 polymer ?
#
loop_
_entity_poly.entity_id
_entity_poly.type
_entity_poly.pdbx_seq_one_letter_code
_entity_poly.pdbx_strand_id
1 'polypeptide(L)'
;MKIAPLDLPVDHGELMVEQTYQSTAMSSGLDTGDVITRNLRIHEIEPPAYSNGEPLSQPAKRGPLPQLSVENIDEILPYDGVRGTVHRSHIAKTGLLVGRTMEDGGRPRPIGFESSLERAVAISCLLHPDTIGLKCQARKIEFDEPVFGVKSNTLDFLLTQRSGARTYLFVKNDEALERPKVSTLTRAVRSALPDGFGFAILSETSFPPVVRGNNERMFLAKRSPDPAADTRLAEVLDDLLNSERFTIDEIVFRCEPGDRNADRGRVFDAVLRAIADKKLVAPRYETLDYPTVLGWPR
;
A
#
# COMPACT_ATOMS: atom_id res chain seq x y z
N MET A 1 33.98 13.71 10.15
CA MET A 1 34.42 12.60 9.29
C MET A 1 33.43 12.50 8.14
N LYS A 2 33.76 13.06 6.97
CA LYS A 2 32.89 13.11 5.79
C LYS A 2 33.05 11.79 5.03
N ILE A 3 31.98 11.03 4.87
CA ILE A 3 31.94 9.83 4.05
C ILE A 3 31.46 10.25 2.65
N ALA A 4 32.22 9.87 1.62
CA ALA A 4 31.95 10.16 0.22
C ALA A 4 30.74 9.35 -0.29
N PRO A 5 29.97 9.87 -1.27
CA PRO A 5 28.90 9.12 -1.91
C PRO A 5 29.50 8.06 -2.85
N LEU A 6 28.99 6.83 -2.76
CA LEU A 6 29.29 5.74 -3.68
C LEU A 6 28.29 5.83 -4.83
N ASP A 7 28.78 6.08 -6.04
CA ASP A 7 27.99 6.03 -7.27
C ASP A 7 27.52 4.59 -7.54
N LEU A 8 26.21 4.38 -7.65
CA LEU A 8 25.60 3.20 -8.23
C LEU A 8 24.56 3.62 -9.29
N PRO A 9 24.41 2.82 -10.37
CA PRO A 9 23.63 3.20 -11.53
C PRO A 9 22.14 3.31 -11.19
N VAL A 10 21.54 4.40 -11.66
CA VAL A 10 20.10 4.66 -11.57
C VAL A 10 19.43 3.84 -12.67
N ASP A 11 18.84 2.70 -12.31
CA ASP A 11 17.90 1.97 -13.15
C ASP A 11 16.50 1.99 -12.51
N HIS A 12 15.49 1.98 -13.35
CA HIS A 12 14.18 2.56 -13.13
C HIS A 12 13.33 1.86 -12.05
N GLY A 13 12.83 2.66 -11.11
CA GLY A 13 12.12 2.22 -9.91
C GLY A 13 10.76 1.57 -10.18
N GLU A 14 10.77 0.25 -10.21
CA GLU A 14 9.66 -0.59 -9.75
C GLU A 14 9.36 -0.29 -8.28
N LEU A 15 8.10 -0.45 -7.86
CA LEU A 15 7.75 -0.51 -6.45
C LEU A 15 8.13 -1.91 -5.93
N MET A 16 9.42 -2.19 -6.01
CA MET A 16 10.03 -3.37 -5.44
C MET A 16 10.35 -3.05 -3.98
N VAL A 17 9.67 -3.74 -3.08
CA VAL A 17 10.37 -4.26 -1.91
C VAL A 17 11.32 -5.35 -2.43
N GLU A 18 12.36 -4.97 -3.17
CA GLU A 18 13.54 -5.82 -3.36
C GLU A 18 14.51 -5.49 -2.24
N GLN A 19 14.17 -5.96 -1.06
CA GLN A 19 15.17 -6.52 -0.17
C GLN A 19 14.73 -7.95 0.17
N THR A 20 14.56 -8.78 -0.85
CA THR A 20 14.58 -10.24 -0.68
C THR A 20 16.03 -10.67 -0.78
N TYR A 21 16.76 -10.66 0.35
CA TYR A 21 18.07 -11.30 0.38
C TYR A 21 17.87 -12.81 0.45
N GLN A 22 18.36 -13.53 -0.57
CA GLN A 22 18.50 -14.97 -0.51
C GLN A 22 19.49 -15.33 0.61
N SER A 23 19.08 -16.29 1.43
CA SER A 23 19.95 -16.98 2.39
C SER A 23 21.01 -17.77 1.61
N THR A 24 22.21 -17.20 1.45
CA THR A 24 23.39 -17.99 1.06
C THR A 24 24.17 -18.34 2.32
N ALA A 25 24.10 -19.60 2.72
CA ALA A 25 25.02 -20.18 3.68
C ALA A 25 26.43 -20.21 3.06
N MET A 26 27.37 -19.45 3.61
CA MET A 26 28.80 -19.60 3.38
C MET A 26 29.52 -19.47 4.72
N SER A 27 30.12 -20.57 5.14
CA SER A 27 30.99 -20.70 6.30
C SER A 27 32.30 -19.95 6.09
N SER A 28 32.66 -19.03 6.98
CA SER A 28 34.05 -18.81 7.38
C SER A 28 34.06 -17.93 8.63
N GLY A 29 34.64 -18.46 9.70
CA GLY A 29 34.51 -17.95 11.05
C GLY A 29 35.13 -16.59 11.31
N LEU A 30 34.45 -15.87 12.21
CA LEU A 30 35.03 -14.97 13.20
C LEU A 30 34.18 -15.08 14.48
N ASP A 31 34.79 -15.68 15.50
CA ASP A 31 34.45 -15.65 16.93
C ASP A 31 34.81 -14.22 17.43
N THR A 32 34.11 -13.48 18.28
CA THR A 32 33.34 -13.74 19.51
C THR A 32 32.46 -12.51 19.80
N GLY A 33 31.26 -12.70 20.35
CA GLY A 33 30.51 -11.61 20.98
C GLY A 33 29.05 -11.95 21.28
N ASP A 34 28.83 -12.87 22.23
CA ASP A 34 27.58 -13.17 22.94
C ASP A 34 26.27 -12.65 22.32
N VAL A 35 25.75 -13.40 21.34
CA VAL A 35 24.35 -13.27 20.93
C VAL A 35 23.51 -14.01 21.96
N ILE A 36 22.97 -13.25 22.90
CA ILE A 36 21.95 -13.69 23.84
C ILE A 36 20.70 -14.10 23.04
N THR A 37 20.55 -15.39 22.75
CA THR A 37 19.26 -15.99 22.42
C THR A 37 18.42 -16.04 23.70
N ARG A 38 17.55 -15.04 23.89
CA ARG A 38 16.52 -15.02 24.96
C ARG A 38 15.13 -15.19 24.35
N ASN A 39 14.29 -15.88 25.13
CA ASN A 39 13.00 -16.42 24.75
C ASN A 39 11.93 -15.32 24.63
N LEU A 40 11.75 -14.78 23.42
CA LEU A 40 10.69 -13.81 23.09
C LEU A 40 9.29 -14.42 23.28
N ARG A 41 8.41 -13.73 24.01
CA ARG A 41 6.98 -14.05 24.05
C ARG A 41 6.25 -13.36 22.91
N ILE A 42 5.84 -14.16 21.93
CA ILE A 42 5.04 -13.71 20.80
C ILE A 42 3.57 -13.95 21.14
N HIS A 43 2.80 -12.88 21.33
CA HIS A 43 1.34 -12.98 21.34
C HIS A 43 0.83 -12.98 19.91
N GLU A 44 0.75 -14.17 19.31
CA GLU A 44 0.07 -14.35 18.03
C GLU A 44 -1.43 -14.33 18.23
N ILE A 45 -2.13 -13.51 17.44
CA ILE A 45 -3.49 -13.85 17.04
C ILE A 45 -3.31 -14.87 15.94
N GLU A 46 -3.64 -16.14 16.20
CA GLU A 46 -3.61 -17.17 15.17
C GLU A 46 -4.40 -16.65 13.96
N PRO A 47 -3.76 -16.47 12.79
CA PRO A 47 -4.52 -16.24 11.58
C PRO A 47 -5.40 -17.47 11.38
N PRO A 48 -6.67 -17.31 10.94
CA PRO A 48 -7.48 -18.47 10.59
C PRO A 48 -6.70 -19.39 9.65
N ALA A 49 -6.76 -20.69 9.90
CA ALA A 49 -6.06 -21.70 9.11
C ALA A 49 -6.50 -21.58 7.64
N TYR A 50 -5.58 -21.17 6.76
CA TYR A 50 -5.82 -21.12 5.32
C TYR A 50 -5.06 -22.25 4.64
N SER A 51 -5.79 -23.02 3.83
CA SER A 51 -5.27 -24.17 3.10
C SER A 51 -4.14 -23.77 2.16
N ASN A 52 -3.04 -24.53 2.24
CA ASN A 52 -1.90 -24.41 1.35
C ASN A 52 -2.31 -24.58 -0.13
N GLY A 53 -2.01 -23.58 -0.97
CA GLY A 53 -1.61 -23.84 -2.36
C GLY A 53 -2.65 -23.83 -3.47
N GLU A 54 -3.90 -23.43 -3.25
CA GLU A 54 -4.82 -23.19 -4.38
C GLU A 54 -4.47 -21.84 -5.04
N PRO A 55 -4.14 -21.78 -6.35
CA PRO A 55 -3.99 -20.52 -7.04
C PRO A 55 -5.31 -19.75 -6.95
N LEU A 56 -5.26 -18.55 -6.35
CA LEU A 56 -6.43 -17.67 -6.26
C LEU A 56 -6.97 -17.45 -7.68
N SER A 57 -8.18 -17.96 -7.92
CA SER A 57 -8.92 -17.74 -9.16
C SER A 57 -8.97 -16.24 -9.51
N GLN A 58 -9.13 -15.93 -10.80
CA GLN A 58 -9.21 -14.58 -11.37
C GLN A 58 -9.79 -13.53 -10.41
N PRO A 59 -9.23 -12.30 -10.38
CA PRO A 59 -9.62 -11.28 -9.41
C PRO A 59 -11.13 -11.13 -9.41
N ALA A 60 -11.77 -11.46 -8.28
CA ALA A 60 -13.16 -11.13 -8.07
C ALA A 60 -13.30 -9.63 -8.36
N LYS A 61 -14.10 -9.29 -9.37
CA LYS A 61 -14.39 -7.89 -9.69
C LYS A 61 -14.80 -7.23 -8.39
N ARG A 62 -14.14 -6.13 -8.01
CA ARG A 62 -14.59 -5.30 -6.88
C ARG A 62 -16.01 -4.88 -7.25
N GLY A 63 -17.00 -5.54 -6.66
CA GLY A 63 -18.41 -5.29 -6.96
C GLY A 63 -18.78 -3.84 -6.67
N PRO A 64 -19.97 -3.40 -7.12
CA PRO A 64 -20.46 -2.06 -6.82
C PRO A 64 -20.39 -1.76 -5.30
N LEU A 65 -20.39 -0.48 -4.93
CA LEU A 65 -20.59 -0.13 -3.53
C LEU A 65 -21.91 -0.76 -3.07
N PRO A 66 -21.95 -1.57 -1.98
CA PRO A 66 -23.21 -1.99 -1.42
C PRO A 66 -23.94 -0.73 -0.99
N GLN A 67 -25.25 -0.71 -1.23
CA GLN A 67 -26.10 0.36 -0.76
C GLN A 67 -26.25 0.20 0.74
N LEU A 68 -25.37 0.86 1.51
CA LEU A 68 -25.39 0.81 2.96
C LEU A 68 -26.63 1.53 3.49
N SER A 69 -27.31 0.86 4.39
CA SER A 69 -28.54 1.23 5.07
C SER A 69 -28.42 0.71 6.51
N VAL A 70 -29.36 1.10 7.38
CA VAL A 70 -29.36 0.58 8.76
C VAL A 70 -29.55 -0.94 8.74
N GLU A 71 -30.30 -1.42 7.77
CA GLU A 71 -30.70 -2.81 7.59
C GLU A 71 -29.56 -3.72 7.11
N ASN A 72 -28.47 -3.16 6.57
CA ASN A 72 -27.33 -3.93 6.06
C ASN A 72 -25.97 -3.37 6.48
N ILE A 73 -25.92 -2.66 7.60
CA ILE A 73 -24.67 -2.19 8.20
C ILE A 73 -23.70 -3.35 8.52
N ASP A 74 -24.24 -4.54 8.78
CA ASP A 74 -23.50 -5.78 9.02
C ASP A 74 -22.71 -6.28 7.80
N GLU A 75 -22.97 -5.72 6.60
CA GLU A 75 -22.14 -5.98 5.42
C GLU A 75 -20.72 -5.40 5.58
N ILE A 76 -20.54 -4.40 6.44
CA ILE A 76 -19.24 -3.84 6.81
C ILE A 76 -18.55 -4.77 7.81
N LEU A 77 -17.35 -5.21 7.45
CA LEU A 77 -16.51 -6.00 8.35
C LEU A 77 -16.04 -5.14 9.53
N PRO A 78 -15.91 -5.73 10.74
CA PRO A 78 -15.42 -5.00 11.90
C PRO A 78 -13.97 -4.54 11.69
N TYR A 79 -13.55 -3.53 12.45
CA TYR A 79 -12.13 -3.20 12.57
C TYR A 79 -11.36 -4.39 13.17
N ASP A 80 -10.22 -4.75 12.59
CA ASP A 80 -9.43 -5.95 12.97
C ASP A 80 -8.04 -5.64 13.54
N GLY A 81 -7.76 -4.39 13.88
CA GLY A 81 -6.51 -4.01 14.52
C GLY A 81 -6.50 -4.28 16.02
N VAL A 82 -5.30 -4.51 16.58
CA VAL A 82 -5.13 -4.90 18.00
C VAL A 82 -5.35 -3.76 18.99
N ARG A 83 -5.42 -2.50 18.53
CA ARG A 83 -5.73 -1.33 19.38
C ARG A 83 -6.63 -0.35 18.65
N GLY A 84 -7.38 0.45 19.40
CA GLY A 84 -8.18 1.52 18.83
C GLY A 84 -7.30 2.61 18.21
N THR A 85 -7.56 2.94 16.95
CA THR A 85 -6.76 3.91 16.16
C THR A 85 -7.28 5.35 16.30
N VAL A 86 -8.58 5.51 16.53
CA VAL A 86 -9.23 6.82 16.60
C VAL A 86 -9.11 7.37 18.02
N HIS A 87 -8.24 8.36 18.19
CA HIS A 87 -8.08 9.11 19.43
C HIS A 87 -7.94 10.60 19.14
N ARG A 88 -8.37 11.44 20.09
CA ARG A 88 -8.23 12.90 19.96
C ARG A 88 -6.78 13.29 20.24
N SER A 89 -6.11 13.83 19.24
CA SER A 89 -4.77 14.42 19.38
C SER A 89 -4.76 15.78 18.67
N HIS A 90 -4.09 16.76 19.27
CA HIS A 90 -3.90 18.07 18.64
C HIS A 90 -2.88 18.03 17.49
N ILE A 91 -2.07 16.97 17.42
CA ILE A 91 -0.92 16.87 16.50
C ILE A 91 -1.11 15.70 15.52
N ALA A 92 -1.64 14.57 16.00
CA ALA A 92 -1.81 13.38 15.18
C ALA A 92 -3.11 13.45 14.36
N LYS A 93 -2.99 13.23 13.05
CA LYS A 93 -4.14 13.08 12.13
C LYS A 93 -4.59 11.62 12.13
N THR A 94 -5.40 11.27 13.11
CA THR A 94 -5.94 9.93 13.29
C THR A 94 -7.26 9.78 12.56
N GLY A 95 -7.60 8.57 12.12
CA GLY A 95 -8.86 8.34 11.44
C GLY A 95 -9.02 6.92 10.91
N LEU A 96 -10.10 6.75 10.15
CA LEU A 96 -10.45 5.52 9.46
C LEU A 96 -10.71 5.85 7.99
N LEU A 97 -10.28 4.96 7.11
CA LEU A 97 -10.78 4.89 5.73
C LEU A 97 -11.46 3.55 5.51
N VAL A 98 -12.36 3.46 4.54
CA VAL A 98 -12.98 2.18 4.18
C VAL A 98 -12.20 1.55 3.03
N GLY A 99 -11.53 0.43 3.30
CA GLY A 99 -10.84 -0.39 2.31
C GLY A 99 -11.72 -1.54 1.82
N ARG A 100 -11.30 -2.15 0.70
CA ARG A 100 -11.83 -3.41 0.18
C ARG A 100 -10.68 -4.21 -0.38
N THR A 101 -10.52 -5.42 0.11
CA THR A 101 -9.43 -6.32 -0.28
C THR A 101 -10.01 -7.65 -0.74
N MET A 102 -9.23 -8.46 -1.45
CA MET A 102 -9.68 -9.80 -1.84
C MET A 102 -9.72 -10.76 -0.65
N GLU A 103 -8.83 -10.58 0.33
CA GLU A 103 -8.83 -11.32 1.60
C GLU A 103 -10.15 -11.10 2.37
N ASP A 104 -10.75 -9.92 2.23
CA ASP A 104 -12.08 -9.59 2.79
C ASP A 104 -13.26 -10.01 1.88
N GLY A 105 -13.02 -10.76 0.81
CA GLY A 105 -14.06 -11.11 -0.18
C GLY A 105 -14.65 -9.89 -0.88
N GLY A 106 -13.91 -8.78 -0.95
CA GLY A 106 -14.38 -7.50 -1.49
C GLY A 106 -15.30 -6.71 -0.58
N ARG A 107 -15.61 -7.20 0.62
CA ARG A 107 -16.45 -6.48 1.60
C ARG A 107 -15.73 -5.25 2.15
N PRO A 108 -16.47 -4.18 2.49
CA PRO A 108 -15.88 -2.99 3.08
C PRO A 108 -15.37 -3.26 4.49
N ARG A 109 -14.15 -2.82 4.80
CA ARG A 109 -13.55 -2.86 6.14
C ARG A 109 -12.96 -1.50 6.52
N PRO A 110 -13.15 -1.01 7.76
CA PRO A 110 -12.42 0.13 8.29
C PRO A 110 -10.93 -0.17 8.44
N ILE A 111 -10.07 0.66 7.83
CA ILE A 111 -8.61 0.63 7.96
C ILE A 111 -8.21 1.86 8.77
N GLY A 112 -7.63 1.63 9.94
CA GLY A 112 -7.20 2.67 10.85
C GLY A 112 -5.81 3.22 10.52
N PHE A 113 -5.63 4.50 10.78
CA PHE A 113 -4.34 5.19 10.71
C PHE A 113 -4.23 6.23 11.82
N GLU A 114 -3.02 6.45 12.32
CA GLU A 114 -2.69 7.42 13.36
C GLU A 114 -1.93 8.64 12.82
N SER A 115 -1.61 8.65 11.53
CA SER A 115 -0.94 9.75 10.86
C SER A 115 -1.37 9.91 9.39
N SER A 116 -1.12 11.09 8.81
CA SER A 116 -1.34 11.31 7.38
C SER A 116 -0.43 10.46 6.49
N LEU A 117 0.77 10.12 6.99
CA LEU A 117 1.70 9.25 6.27
C LEU A 117 1.16 7.81 6.25
N GLU A 118 0.67 7.29 7.37
CA GLU A 118 -0.01 5.98 7.42
C GLU A 118 -1.23 5.94 6.50
N ARG A 119 -2.01 7.02 6.43
CA ARG A 119 -3.12 7.11 5.48
C ARG A 119 -2.63 7.01 4.03
N ALA A 120 -1.55 7.70 3.68
CA ALA A 120 -0.97 7.65 2.34
C ALA A 120 -0.46 6.24 1.99
N VAL A 121 0.20 5.57 2.94
CA VAL A 121 0.65 4.18 2.83
C VAL A 121 -0.53 3.24 2.59
N ALA A 122 -1.57 3.33 3.43
CA ALA A 122 -2.76 2.49 3.31
C ALA A 122 -3.44 2.65 1.95
N ILE A 123 -3.61 3.89 1.48
CA ILE A 123 -4.18 4.16 0.15
C ILE A 123 -3.32 3.56 -0.96
N SER A 124 -2.00 3.77 -0.91
CA SER A 124 -1.09 3.20 -1.91
C SER A 124 -1.16 1.68 -1.96
N CYS A 125 -1.23 1.03 -0.79
CA CYS A 125 -1.41 -0.42 -0.70
C CYS A 125 -2.74 -0.85 -1.33
N LEU A 126 -3.86 -0.19 -1.01
CA LEU A 126 -5.19 -0.54 -1.53
C LEU A 126 -5.36 -0.29 -3.04
N LEU A 127 -4.56 0.61 -3.60
CA LEU A 127 -4.50 0.87 -5.03
C LEU A 127 -3.70 -0.18 -5.80
N HIS A 128 -2.63 -0.71 -5.20
CA HIS A 128 -1.71 -1.61 -5.87
C HIS A 128 -2.43 -2.90 -6.35
N PRO A 129 -2.28 -3.31 -7.62
CA PRO A 129 -3.02 -4.43 -8.20
C PRO A 129 -2.67 -5.80 -7.58
N ASP A 130 -1.46 -5.92 -7.04
CA ASP A 130 -1.02 -7.13 -6.35
C ASP A 130 -1.41 -7.20 -4.87
N THR A 131 -1.97 -6.13 -4.30
CA THR A 131 -2.46 -6.18 -2.92
C THR A 131 -3.74 -6.99 -2.86
N ILE A 132 -3.71 -8.08 -2.10
CA ILE A 132 -4.88 -8.91 -1.85
C ILE A 132 -5.44 -8.70 -0.46
N GLY A 133 -4.64 -8.20 0.48
CA GLY A 133 -5.02 -7.97 1.86
C GLY A 133 -4.23 -6.83 2.49
N LEU A 134 -4.87 -6.09 3.39
CA LEU A 134 -4.23 -5.04 4.18
C LEU A 134 -4.88 -5.03 5.56
N LYS A 135 -4.11 -5.41 6.57
CA LYS A 135 -4.54 -5.38 7.98
C LYS A 135 -3.83 -4.25 8.71
N CYS A 136 -4.56 -3.44 9.45
CA CYS A 136 -3.98 -2.38 10.26
C CYS A 136 -3.61 -2.91 11.65
N GLN A 137 -2.47 -2.47 12.17
CA GLN A 137 -2.05 -2.76 13.54
C GLN A 137 -2.08 -4.26 13.86
N ALA A 138 -1.64 -5.08 12.90
CA ALA A 138 -1.87 -6.52 12.89
C ALA A 138 -1.05 -7.29 13.94
N ARG A 139 0.03 -6.69 14.46
CA ARG A 139 0.91 -7.36 15.41
C ARG A 139 1.53 -6.39 16.41
N LYS A 140 1.54 -6.80 17.66
CA LYS A 140 2.35 -6.20 18.73
C LYS A 140 3.52 -7.13 19.03
N ILE A 141 4.73 -6.63 18.85
CA ILE A 141 5.97 -7.30 19.26
C ILE A 141 6.29 -6.82 20.67
N GLU A 142 6.40 -7.76 21.60
CA GLU A 142 6.91 -7.49 22.95
C GLU A 142 8.38 -7.90 23.00
N PHE A 143 9.22 -7.04 23.55
CA PHE A 143 10.65 -7.32 23.70
C PHE A 143 10.90 -7.88 25.09
N ASP A 144 11.72 -8.94 25.19
CA ASP A 144 12.15 -9.51 26.48
C ASP A 144 12.85 -8.47 27.35
N GLU A 145 13.66 -7.65 26.71
CA GLU A 145 14.30 -6.50 27.32
C GLU A 145 13.89 -5.21 26.60
N PRO A 146 13.61 -4.12 27.33
CA PRO A 146 13.21 -2.88 26.70
C PRO A 146 14.30 -2.31 25.78
N VAL A 147 13.97 -2.15 24.50
CA VAL A 147 14.88 -1.53 23.51
C VAL A 147 14.77 -0.01 23.65
N PHE A 148 15.81 0.65 24.17
CA PHE A 148 15.76 2.09 24.51
C PHE A 148 14.55 2.47 25.38
N GLY A 149 14.23 1.63 26.37
CA GLY A 149 13.10 1.80 27.27
C GLY A 149 11.73 1.49 26.64
N VAL A 150 11.68 1.07 25.38
CA VAL A 150 10.45 0.63 24.69
C VAL A 150 10.22 -0.85 24.97
N LYS A 151 9.13 -1.18 25.65
CA LYS A 151 8.76 -2.57 26.00
C LYS A 151 8.11 -3.34 24.85
N SER A 152 7.47 -2.63 23.92
CA SER A 152 6.77 -3.24 22.80
C SER A 152 6.61 -2.28 21.63
N ASN A 153 6.46 -2.82 20.43
CA ASN A 153 6.15 -2.07 19.23
C ASN A 153 4.93 -2.69 18.51
N THR A 154 3.97 -1.86 18.08
CA THR A 154 2.89 -2.30 17.20
C THR A 154 3.21 -1.88 15.79
N LEU A 155 3.19 -2.84 14.86
CA LEU A 155 3.46 -2.61 13.45
C LEU A 155 2.24 -1.99 12.79
N ASP A 156 2.45 -1.01 11.92
CA ASP A 156 1.34 -0.17 11.43
C ASP A 156 0.42 -0.93 10.48
N PHE A 157 0.99 -1.73 9.57
CA PHE A 157 0.21 -2.58 8.67
C PHE A 157 0.85 -3.95 8.44
N LEU A 158 0.01 -4.91 8.02
CA LEU A 158 0.42 -6.14 7.36
C LEU A 158 -0.18 -6.16 5.96
N LEU A 159 0.70 -6.13 4.96
CA LEU A 159 0.36 -6.22 3.55
C LEU A 159 0.41 -7.69 3.11
N THR A 160 -0.65 -8.17 2.47
CA THR A 160 -0.68 -9.49 1.80
C THR A 160 -0.71 -9.26 0.29
N GLN A 161 0.27 -9.83 -0.43
CA GLN A 161 0.36 -9.76 -1.89
C GLN A 161 -0.19 -11.01 -2.57
N ARG A 162 -0.47 -10.92 -3.87
CA ARG A 162 -1.04 -12.01 -4.68
C ARG A 162 -0.14 -13.24 -4.75
N SER A 163 1.18 -13.04 -4.66
CA SER A 163 2.17 -14.12 -4.55
C SER A 163 2.08 -14.91 -3.25
N GLY A 164 1.26 -14.48 -2.27
CA GLY A 164 1.23 -15.03 -0.92
C GLY A 164 2.25 -14.37 0.02
N ALA A 165 3.12 -13.49 -0.48
CA ALA A 165 4.07 -12.76 0.35
C ALA A 165 3.34 -11.87 1.37
N ARG A 166 3.83 -11.88 2.62
CA ARG A 166 3.27 -11.11 3.73
C ARG A 166 4.34 -10.20 4.30
N THR A 167 4.11 -8.88 4.23
CA THR A 167 5.11 -7.89 4.61
C THR A 167 4.54 -6.96 5.68
N TYR A 168 5.20 -6.90 6.83
CA TYR A 168 4.89 -5.88 7.83
C TYR A 168 5.46 -4.53 7.41
N LEU A 169 4.63 -3.49 7.54
CA LEU A 169 4.98 -2.12 7.22
C LEU A 169 5.15 -1.32 8.51
N PHE A 170 6.27 -0.61 8.61
CA PHE A 170 6.57 0.31 9.70
C PHE A 170 6.73 1.73 9.15
N VAL A 171 5.83 2.62 9.55
CA VAL A 171 5.67 3.95 8.99
C VAL A 171 6.24 4.99 9.95
N LYS A 172 7.25 5.73 9.49
CA LYS A 172 7.91 6.78 10.27
C LYS A 172 8.33 7.93 9.37
N ASN A 173 8.28 9.16 9.88
CA ASN A 173 8.84 10.29 9.16
C ASN A 173 10.37 10.22 9.10
N ASP A 174 10.97 10.92 8.14
CA ASP A 174 12.42 10.86 7.89
C ASP A 174 13.23 11.31 9.12
N GLU A 175 12.81 12.39 9.78
CA GLU A 175 13.44 12.89 11.01
C GLU A 175 13.48 11.85 12.14
N ALA A 176 12.44 11.02 12.30
CA ALA A 176 12.47 9.96 13.30
C ALA A 176 13.43 8.83 12.91
N LEU A 177 13.52 8.50 11.62
CA LEU A 177 14.40 7.43 11.12
C LEU A 177 15.88 7.75 11.31
N GLU A 178 16.26 9.03 11.31
CA GLU A 178 17.63 9.48 11.60
C GLU A 178 18.05 9.23 13.06
N ARG A 179 17.10 9.03 13.97
CA ARG A 179 17.39 8.85 15.40
C ARG A 179 17.95 7.45 15.65
N PRO A 180 19.11 7.30 16.34
CA PRO A 180 19.71 5.99 16.63
C PRO A 180 18.76 5.01 17.35
N LYS A 181 17.88 5.57 18.20
CA LYS A 181 16.80 4.82 18.87
C LYS A 181 15.90 4.08 17.88
N VAL A 182 15.50 4.72 16.80
CA VAL A 182 14.57 4.14 15.81
C VAL A 182 15.28 3.09 14.98
N SER A 183 16.52 3.34 14.54
CA SER A 183 17.34 2.34 13.83
C SER A 183 17.51 1.04 14.63
N THR A 184 17.80 1.16 15.93
CA THR A 184 17.95 -0.02 16.80
C THR A 184 16.61 -0.73 17.05
N LEU A 185 15.54 0.03 17.29
CA LEU A 185 14.19 -0.52 17.45
C LEU A 185 13.77 -1.31 16.20
N THR A 186 13.99 -0.75 15.02
CA THR A 186 13.71 -1.40 13.73
C THR A 186 14.48 -2.71 13.56
N ARG A 187 15.77 -2.75 13.97
CA ARG A 187 16.56 -3.98 13.92
C ARG A 187 15.98 -5.04 14.86
N ALA A 188 15.63 -4.65 16.09
CA ALA A 188 15.02 -5.56 17.06
C ALA A 188 13.66 -6.08 16.58
N VAL A 189 12.83 -5.21 15.99
CA VAL A 189 11.56 -5.58 15.34
C VAL A 189 11.80 -6.61 14.25
N ARG A 190 12.71 -6.35 13.32
CA ARG A 190 13.02 -7.25 12.20
C ARG A 190 13.47 -8.64 12.70
N SER A 191 14.33 -8.68 13.71
CA SER A 191 14.80 -9.94 14.30
C SER A 191 13.74 -10.71 15.08
N ALA A 192 12.65 -10.05 15.49
CA ALA A 192 11.55 -10.66 16.24
C ALA A 192 10.39 -11.12 15.36
N LEU A 193 10.47 -10.94 14.04
CA LEU A 193 9.44 -11.39 13.11
C LEU A 193 9.55 -12.90 12.84
N PRO A 194 8.43 -13.61 12.64
CA PRO A 194 8.48 -15.00 12.22
C PRO A 194 9.10 -15.15 10.84
N ASP A 195 9.68 -16.32 10.61
CA ASP A 195 10.19 -16.71 9.30
C ASP A 195 9.11 -16.60 8.21
N GLY A 196 9.52 -16.21 7.01
CA GLY A 196 8.64 -16.04 5.85
C GLY A 196 7.88 -14.71 5.79
N PHE A 197 7.96 -13.85 6.82
CA PHE A 197 7.43 -12.49 6.75
C PHE A 197 8.48 -11.48 6.30
N GLY A 198 8.09 -10.61 5.36
CA GLY A 198 8.85 -9.43 4.98
C GLY A 198 8.71 -8.30 5.99
N PHE A 199 9.64 -7.35 5.95
CA PHE A 199 9.59 -6.13 6.77
C PHE A 199 10.11 -4.92 5.99
N ALA A 200 9.24 -3.92 5.82
CA ALA A 200 9.57 -2.69 5.11
C ALA A 200 9.31 -1.46 5.99
N ILE A 201 10.21 -0.49 5.89
CA ILE A 201 10.07 0.82 6.51
C ILE A 201 9.61 1.79 5.43
N LEU A 202 8.59 2.58 5.71
CA LEU A 202 8.06 3.57 4.79
C LEU A 202 8.14 4.96 5.41
N SER A 203 8.56 5.93 4.59
CA SER A 203 8.77 7.30 5.04
C SER A 203 8.17 8.33 4.09
N GLU A 204 8.28 9.61 4.46
CA GLU A 204 7.70 10.69 3.68
C GLU A 204 8.33 10.83 2.30
N THR A 205 9.60 10.48 2.17
CA THR A 205 10.33 10.44 0.89
C THR A 205 9.64 9.54 -0.14
N SER A 206 8.97 8.44 0.29
CA SER A 206 8.21 7.57 -0.62
C SER A 206 6.89 8.19 -1.11
N PHE A 207 6.41 9.22 -0.42
CA PHE A 207 5.10 9.84 -0.64
C PHE A 207 5.21 11.37 -0.68
N PRO A 208 5.82 11.97 -1.72
CA PRO A 208 5.78 13.41 -1.88
C PRO A 208 4.32 13.90 -2.05
N PRO A 209 4.01 15.18 -1.75
CA PRO A 209 2.64 15.70 -1.77
C PRO A 209 1.86 15.42 -3.06
N VAL A 210 2.53 15.52 -4.22
CA VAL A 210 1.94 15.24 -5.53
C VAL A 210 1.49 13.77 -5.66
N VAL A 211 2.32 12.82 -5.22
CA VAL A 211 2.00 11.39 -5.20
C VAL A 211 0.85 11.11 -4.24
N ARG A 212 0.85 11.73 -3.04
CA ARG A 212 -0.27 11.62 -2.09
C ARG A 212 -1.58 12.08 -2.73
N GLY A 213 -1.58 13.26 -3.35
CA GLY A 213 -2.76 13.81 -4.02
C GLY A 213 -3.27 12.94 -5.17
N ASN A 214 -2.38 12.45 -6.03
CA ASN A 214 -2.76 11.56 -7.13
C ASN A 214 -3.32 10.22 -6.62
N ASN A 215 -2.68 9.62 -5.61
CA ASN A 215 -3.16 8.40 -4.98
C ASN A 215 -4.55 8.60 -4.35
N GLU A 216 -4.81 9.73 -3.71
CA GLU A 216 -6.15 10.02 -3.18
C GLU A 216 -7.21 10.09 -4.28
N ARG A 217 -6.93 10.78 -5.39
CA ARG A 217 -7.86 10.86 -6.54
C ARG A 217 -8.12 9.49 -7.14
N MET A 218 -7.07 8.72 -7.40
CA MET A 218 -7.19 7.34 -7.92
C MET A 218 -7.99 6.45 -6.96
N PHE A 219 -7.78 6.60 -5.65
CA PHE A 219 -8.50 5.81 -4.65
C PHE A 219 -9.98 6.13 -4.61
N LEU A 220 -10.34 7.41 -4.70
CA LEU A 220 -11.73 7.84 -4.81
C LEU A 220 -12.36 7.33 -6.12
N ALA A 221 -11.66 7.46 -7.25
CA ALA A 221 -12.14 6.96 -8.55
C ALA A 221 -12.40 5.44 -8.53
N LYS A 222 -11.52 4.65 -7.90
CA LYS A 222 -11.71 3.18 -7.74
C LYS A 222 -12.86 2.80 -6.81
N ARG A 223 -13.30 3.71 -5.93
CA ARG A 223 -14.46 3.48 -5.04
C ARG A 223 -15.78 3.73 -5.74
N SER A 224 -15.78 4.42 -6.88
CA SER A 224 -16.97 4.70 -7.67
C SER A 224 -16.80 4.13 -9.08
N PRO A 225 -16.86 2.80 -9.27
CA PRO A 225 -16.78 2.20 -10.60
C PRO A 225 -17.86 2.75 -11.53
N ASP A 226 -17.51 2.94 -12.80
CA ASP A 226 -18.43 3.43 -13.83
C ASP A 226 -18.27 2.60 -15.10
N PRO A 227 -18.98 1.46 -15.19
CA PRO A 227 -18.81 0.51 -16.29
C PRO A 227 -19.02 1.15 -17.67
N ALA A 228 -19.88 2.16 -17.78
CA ALA A 228 -20.13 2.84 -19.05
C ALA A 228 -18.94 3.70 -19.48
N ALA A 229 -18.36 4.48 -18.55
CA ALA A 229 -17.15 5.26 -18.83
C ALA A 229 -15.94 4.35 -19.05
N ASP A 230 -15.81 3.28 -18.27
CA ASP A 230 -14.71 2.32 -18.38
C ASP A 230 -14.75 1.55 -19.72
N THR A 231 -15.94 1.25 -20.25
CA THR A 231 -16.11 0.61 -21.57
C THR A 231 -15.71 1.55 -22.70
N ARG A 232 -16.17 2.81 -22.69
CA ARG A 232 -15.77 3.81 -23.70
C ARG A 232 -14.27 4.07 -23.68
N LEU A 233 -13.68 4.13 -22.50
CA LEU A 233 -12.23 4.24 -22.37
C LEU A 233 -11.53 3.06 -23.05
N ALA A 234 -12.01 1.83 -22.87
CA ALA A 234 -11.42 0.67 -23.52
C ALA A 234 -11.49 0.76 -25.05
N GLU A 235 -12.62 1.17 -25.62
CA GLU A 235 -12.79 1.39 -27.07
C GLU A 235 -11.80 2.44 -27.60
N VAL A 236 -11.66 3.58 -26.91
CA VAL A 236 -10.70 4.63 -27.28
C VAL A 236 -9.25 4.16 -27.15
N LEU A 237 -8.94 3.36 -26.14
CA LEU A 237 -7.60 2.81 -25.94
C LEU A 237 -7.24 1.79 -27.03
N ASP A 238 -8.20 1.00 -27.52
CA ASP A 238 -8.00 0.09 -28.65
C ASP A 238 -7.66 0.86 -29.94
N ASP A 239 -8.31 2.00 -30.18
CA ASP A 239 -8.00 2.89 -31.31
C ASP A 239 -6.61 3.57 -31.18
N LEU A 240 -6.13 3.73 -29.95
CA LEU A 240 -4.84 4.37 -29.63
C LEU A 240 -3.67 3.38 -29.55
N LEU A 241 -3.88 2.08 -29.80
CA LEU A 241 -2.82 1.06 -29.66
C LEU A 241 -1.55 1.35 -30.48
N ASN A 242 -1.68 2.04 -31.60
CA ASN A 242 -0.55 2.42 -32.46
C ASN A 242 0.16 3.73 -32.02
N SER A 243 -0.36 4.43 -31.00
CA SER A 243 0.26 5.62 -30.44
C SER A 243 1.06 5.26 -29.19
N GLU A 244 2.33 5.66 -29.13
CA GLU A 244 3.17 5.46 -27.95
C GLU A 244 2.83 6.43 -26.80
N ARG A 245 2.24 7.58 -27.12
CA ARG A 245 1.96 8.67 -26.18
C ARG A 245 0.69 9.42 -26.54
N PHE A 246 -0.09 9.77 -25.54
CA PHE A 246 -1.35 10.52 -25.67
C PHE A 246 -1.63 11.26 -24.36
N THR A 247 -2.43 12.32 -24.40
CA THR A 247 -2.77 13.07 -23.18
C THR A 247 -4.08 12.57 -22.56
N ILE A 248 -4.30 12.86 -21.28
CA ILE A 248 -5.60 12.64 -20.65
C ILE A 248 -6.70 13.44 -21.37
N ASP A 249 -6.40 14.68 -21.79
CA ASP A 249 -7.31 15.53 -22.56
C ASP A 249 -7.75 14.88 -23.87
N GLU A 250 -6.81 14.32 -24.61
CA GLU A 250 -7.10 13.62 -25.86
C GLU A 250 -8.00 12.40 -25.63
N ILE A 251 -7.70 11.58 -24.62
CA ILE A 251 -8.55 10.44 -24.26
C ILE A 251 -9.96 10.91 -23.88
N VAL A 252 -10.06 11.91 -23.00
CA VAL A 252 -11.35 12.41 -22.54
C VAL A 252 -12.14 12.98 -23.71
N PHE A 253 -11.52 13.70 -24.63
CA PHE A 253 -12.17 14.22 -25.83
C PHE A 253 -12.68 13.08 -26.73
N ARG A 254 -11.84 12.07 -27.03
CA ARG A 254 -12.19 10.93 -27.89
C ARG A 254 -13.25 10.00 -27.31
N CYS A 255 -13.43 9.98 -25.99
CA CYS A 255 -14.52 9.25 -25.34
C CYS A 255 -15.90 9.89 -25.57
N GLU A 256 -15.96 11.02 -26.29
CA GLU A 256 -17.17 11.79 -26.60
C GLU A 256 -18.08 11.94 -25.36
N PRO A 257 -17.57 12.56 -24.28
CA PRO A 257 -18.35 12.77 -23.08
C PRO A 257 -19.54 13.65 -23.44
N GLY A 258 -20.67 13.43 -22.78
CA GLY A 258 -21.83 14.31 -22.94
C GLY A 258 -21.50 15.78 -22.64
N ASP A 259 -22.42 16.67 -22.98
CA ASP A 259 -22.18 18.12 -22.94
C ASP A 259 -21.90 18.68 -21.52
N ARG A 260 -22.16 17.91 -20.47
CA ARG A 260 -21.98 18.35 -19.09
C ARG A 260 -20.55 18.12 -18.63
N ASN A 261 -20.00 19.06 -17.87
CA ASN A 261 -18.69 18.90 -17.22
C ASN A 261 -18.60 17.62 -16.35
N ALA A 262 -19.71 17.20 -15.75
CA ALA A 262 -19.78 15.95 -14.99
C ALA A 262 -19.47 14.71 -15.87
N ASP A 263 -19.88 14.72 -17.14
CA ASP A 263 -19.63 13.59 -18.05
C ASP A 263 -18.13 13.50 -18.40
N ARG A 264 -17.43 14.63 -18.55
CA ARG A 264 -15.96 14.67 -18.66
C ARG A 264 -15.26 14.13 -17.42
N GLY A 265 -15.74 14.52 -16.23
CA GLY A 265 -15.23 14.04 -14.96
C GLY A 265 -15.31 12.51 -14.81
N ARG A 266 -16.40 11.90 -15.30
CA ARG A 266 -16.57 10.43 -15.29
C ARG A 266 -15.51 9.71 -16.13
N VAL A 267 -15.16 10.26 -17.29
CA VAL A 267 -14.09 9.71 -18.15
C VAL A 267 -12.72 9.94 -17.53
N PHE A 268 -12.47 11.11 -16.95
CA PHE A 268 -11.24 11.37 -16.21
C PHE A 268 -11.04 10.37 -15.06
N ASP A 269 -12.10 10.08 -14.30
CA ASP A 269 -12.06 9.04 -13.26
C ASP A 269 -11.81 7.64 -13.83
N ALA A 270 -12.31 7.32 -15.03
CA ALA A 270 -12.00 6.07 -15.72
C ALA A 270 -10.50 5.96 -16.06
N VAL A 271 -9.90 7.06 -16.53
CA VAL A 271 -8.45 7.14 -16.77
C VAL A 271 -7.67 6.93 -15.47
N LEU A 272 -8.07 7.58 -14.37
CA LEU A 272 -7.45 7.36 -13.05
C LEU A 272 -7.54 5.90 -12.58
N ARG A 273 -8.68 5.24 -12.80
CA ARG A 273 -8.84 3.80 -12.52
C ARG A 273 -7.88 2.96 -13.37
N ALA A 274 -7.75 3.27 -14.67
CA ALA A 274 -6.83 2.57 -15.57
C ALA A 274 -5.35 2.74 -15.18
N ILE A 275 -4.95 3.94 -14.75
CA ILE A 275 -3.60 4.20 -14.21
C ILE A 275 -3.38 3.40 -12.93
N ALA A 276 -4.36 3.40 -12.02
CA ALA A 276 -4.27 2.65 -10.77
C ALA A 276 -4.17 1.13 -11.01
N ASP A 277 -4.87 0.61 -12.03
CA ASP A 277 -4.83 -0.78 -12.46
C ASP A 277 -3.61 -1.13 -13.33
N LYS A 278 -2.67 -0.19 -13.50
CA LYS A 278 -1.45 -0.36 -14.31
C LYS A 278 -1.73 -0.70 -15.77
N LYS A 279 -2.89 -0.32 -16.29
CA LYS A 279 -3.19 -0.39 -17.73
C LYS A 279 -2.58 0.77 -18.51
N LEU A 280 -2.35 1.89 -17.82
CA LEU A 280 -1.70 3.09 -18.33
C LEU A 280 -0.58 3.51 -17.37
N VAL A 281 0.48 4.10 -17.91
CA VAL A 281 1.58 4.67 -17.14
C VAL A 281 1.50 6.19 -17.22
N ALA A 282 1.68 6.85 -16.07
CA ALA A 282 1.70 8.29 -15.94
C ALA A 282 3.00 8.75 -15.24
N PRO A 283 3.46 10.00 -15.46
CA PRO A 283 4.57 10.57 -14.72
C PRO A 283 4.30 10.55 -13.22
N ARG A 284 5.22 9.96 -12.45
CA ARG A 284 5.02 9.71 -11.01
C ARG A 284 4.99 10.99 -10.17
N TYR A 285 5.78 11.98 -10.54
CA TYR A 285 6.03 13.17 -9.73
C TYR A 285 5.34 14.43 -10.26
N GLU A 286 4.35 14.27 -11.14
CA GLU A 286 3.56 15.35 -11.70
C GLU A 286 2.09 15.20 -11.27
N THR A 287 1.37 16.32 -11.20
CA THR A 287 -0.05 16.27 -10.88
C THR A 287 -0.79 15.68 -12.06
N LEU A 288 -1.66 14.69 -11.84
CA LEU A 288 -2.52 14.18 -12.90
C LEU A 288 -3.60 15.21 -13.23
N ASP A 289 -3.58 15.69 -14.45
CA ASP A 289 -4.52 16.66 -15.04
C ASP A 289 -4.68 16.40 -16.55
N TYR A 290 -5.52 17.19 -17.23
CA TYR A 290 -5.83 16.97 -18.65
C TYR A 290 -4.58 16.98 -19.57
N PRO A 291 -3.64 17.94 -19.46
CA PRO A 291 -2.43 17.92 -20.28
C PRO A 291 -1.45 16.78 -20.00
N THR A 292 -1.60 16.05 -18.90
CA THR A 292 -0.69 14.95 -18.52
C THR A 292 -0.56 13.93 -19.65
N VAL A 293 0.69 13.66 -20.06
CA VAL A 293 1.01 12.65 -21.09
C VAL A 293 1.09 11.27 -20.46
N LEU A 294 0.36 10.33 -21.04
CA LEU A 294 0.35 8.92 -20.67
C LEU A 294 1.07 8.06 -21.71
N GLY A 295 1.36 6.82 -21.32
CA GLY A 295 1.84 5.79 -22.23
C GLY A 295 1.44 4.39 -21.77
N TRP A 296 1.86 3.40 -22.53
CA TRP A 296 1.63 1.99 -22.22
C TRP A 296 2.63 1.45 -21.18
N PRO A 297 2.23 0.47 -20.35
CA PRO A 297 3.17 -0.33 -19.58
C PRO A 297 4.16 -1.00 -20.53
N ARG A 298 5.45 -0.95 -20.20
CA ARG A 298 6.50 -1.69 -20.94
C ARG A 298 6.67 -3.08 -20.36
#